data_AF-A0A822CYQ1-F1
#
_entry.id   AF-A0A822CYQ1-F1
#
_cell.length_a   1.000
_cell.length_b   1.000
_cell.length_c   1.000
_cell.angle_alpha   90.00
_cell.angle_beta   90.00
_cell.angle_gamma   90.00
#
_symmetry.space_group_name_H-M   'P 1'
#
loop_
_entity.id
_entity.type
_entity.pdbx_description
1 polymer ?
#
loop_
_entity_poly.entity_id
_entity_poly.type
_entity_poly.pdbx_seq_one_letter_code
_entity_poly.pdbx_strand_id
1 'polypeptide(L)' 'LAETYPSKNNPPVSICPLGTGNDLSRVLAWGEQYNPKRLFHTLLQTSQAQVAVLDR' A
#
# COMPACT_ATOMS: atom_id res chain seq x y z
N LEU A 1 -15.81 -17.36 10.09
CA LEU A 1 -15.71 -17.43 8.62
C LEU A 1 -14.95 -16.20 8.20
N ALA A 2 -13.71 -16.35 7.74
CA ALA A 2 -12.94 -15.23 7.24
C ALA A 2 -13.73 -14.58 6.11
N GLU A 3 -14.04 -13.29 6.22
CA GLU A 3 -14.63 -12.54 5.11
C GLU A 3 -13.77 -12.79 3.88
N THR A 4 -14.39 -13.14 2.76
CA THR A 4 -13.65 -13.40 1.52
C THR A 4 -13.07 -12.07 1.04
N TYR A 5 -11.78 -11.85 1.28
CA TYR A 5 -11.06 -10.67 0.81
C TYR A 5 -10.51 -10.92 -0.60
N PRO A 6 -10.59 -9.93 -1.50
CA PRO A 6 -11.19 -8.60 -1.32
C PRO A 6 -12.73 -8.62 -1.43
N SER A 7 -13.42 -7.79 -0.62
CA SER A 7 -14.88 -7.67 -0.64
C SER A 7 -15.33 -6.42 -1.41
N LYS A 8 -16.56 -6.41 -1.93
CA LYS A 8 -17.11 -5.23 -2.65
C LYS A 8 -17.05 -3.93 -1.83
N ASN A 9 -17.12 -4.04 -0.51
CA ASN A 9 -17.11 -2.89 0.39
C ASN A 9 -15.70 -2.53 0.89
N ASN A 10 -14.72 -3.41 0.71
CA ASN A 10 -13.34 -3.23 1.15
C ASN A 10 -12.39 -3.56 -0.02
N PRO A 11 -12.22 -2.64 -0.98
CA PRO A 11 -11.27 -2.83 -2.06
C PRO A 11 -9.83 -2.86 -1.52
N PRO A 12 -8.88 -3.53 -2.21
CA PRO A 12 -7.46 -3.39 -1.91
C PRO A 12 -7.03 -1.93 -2.01
N VAL A 13 -6.21 -1.50 -1.07
CA VAL A 13 -5.68 -0.13 -1.01
C VAL A 13 -4.16 -0.15 -0.96
N SER A 14 -3.54 0.92 -1.47
CA SER A 14 -2.10 1.14 -1.37
C SER A 14 -1.77 2.49 -0.73
N ILE A 15 -0.65 2.58 -0.04
CA ILE A 15 -0.15 3.82 0.57
C ILE A 15 0.92 4.40 -0.33
N CYS A 16 0.73 5.66 -0.70
CA CYS A 16 1.74 6.47 -1.36
C CYS A 16 2.45 7.33 -0.30
N PRO A 17 3.75 7.12 -0.03
CA PRO A 17 4.47 7.84 1.02
C PRO A 17 4.77 9.29 0.59
N LEU A 18 3.83 10.21 0.80
CA LEU A 18 4.00 11.65 0.51
C LEU A 18 4.37 12.48 1.74
N GLY A 19 4.10 11.96 2.94
CA GLY A 19 4.44 12.60 4.21
C GLY A 19 5.81 12.18 4.74
N THR A 20 6.13 12.64 5.95
CA THR A 20 7.33 12.24 6.69
C THR A 20 7.10 11.02 7.59
N GLY A 21 5.86 10.77 8.03
CA GLY A 21 5.49 9.65 8.91
C GLY A 21 4.76 8.53 8.19
N ASN A 22 5.45 7.75 7.35
CA ASN A 22 4.84 6.64 6.59
C ASN A 22 5.22 5.26 7.17
N ASP A 23 4.92 5.01 8.45
CA ASP A 23 5.25 3.72 9.12
C ASP A 23 4.66 2.51 8.39
N LEU A 24 3.38 2.55 8.02
CA LEU A 24 2.74 1.45 7.29
C LEU A 24 3.34 1.26 5.89
N SER A 25 3.75 2.32 5.21
CA SER A 25 4.45 2.22 3.92
C SER A 25 5.80 1.52 4.05
N ARG A 26 6.51 1.73 5.16
CA ARG A 26 7.77 1.04 5.46
C ARG A 26 7.54 -0.43 5.75
N VAL A 27 6.58 -0.74 6.62
CA VAL A 27 6.24 -2.12 6.98
C VAL A 27 5.78 -2.93 5.76
N LEU A 28 5.03 -2.31 4.86
CA LEU A 28 4.51 -2.95 3.64
C LEU A 28 5.42 -2.78 2.41
N ALA A 29 6.65 -2.27 2.60
CA ALA A 29 7.66 -2.11 1.55
C ALA A 29 7.26 -1.22 0.34
N TRP A 30 6.38 -0.23 0.54
CA TRP A 30 6.02 0.77 -0.47
C TRP A 30 6.90 2.03 -0.44
N GLY A 31 7.83 2.09 0.51
CA GLY A 31 8.87 3.12 0.59
C GLY A 31 8.85 3.87 1.92
N GLU A 32 9.93 4.60 2.20
CA GLU A 32 10.15 5.23 3.51
C GLU A 32 9.61 6.66 3.58
N GLN A 33 10.03 7.48 2.63
CA GLN A 33 9.74 8.91 2.59
C GLN A 33 9.42 9.33 1.16
N TYR A 34 8.81 10.50 1.05
CA TYR A 34 8.54 11.10 -0.24
C TYR A 34 9.82 11.23 -1.07
N ASN A 35 9.81 10.61 -2.25
CA ASN A 35 10.85 10.74 -3.23
C ASN A 35 10.21 10.91 -4.62
N PRO A 36 10.22 12.13 -5.19
CA PRO A 36 9.56 12.41 -6.47
C PRO A 36 10.12 11.56 -7.62
N LYS A 37 11.41 11.18 -7.56
CA LYS A 37 12.04 10.31 -8.57
C LYS A 37 11.54 8.87 -8.53
N ARG A 38 11.02 8.42 -7.39
CA ARG A 38 10.52 7.05 -7.18
C ARG A 38 9.00 6.96 -7.19
N LEU A 39 8.29 8.08 -7.03
CA LEU A 39 6.83 8.12 -6.96
C LEU A 39 6.16 7.33 -8.08
N PHE A 40 6.56 7.60 -9.32
CA PHE A 40 5.98 6.91 -10.49
C PHE A 40 6.25 5.41 -10.48
N HIS A 41 7.46 5.01 -10.06
CA HIS A 41 7.83 3.61 -9.94
C HIS A 41 7.01 2.91 -8.85
N THR A 42 6.83 3.54 -7.68
CA THR A 42 5.98 3.02 -6.59
C THR A 42 4.55 2.82 -7.08
N LEU A 43 3.96 3.78 -7.79
CA LEU A 43 2.61 3.67 -8.33
C LEU A 43 2.47 2.53 -9.36
N LEU A 44 3.48 2.33 -10.21
CA LEU A 44 3.51 1.20 -11.15
C LEU A 44 3.58 -0.14 -10.41
N GLN A 45 4.42 -0.23 -9.37
CA GLN A 45 4.58 -1.44 -8.57
C GLN A 45 3.31 -1.83 -7.81
N THR A 46 2.47 -0.88 -7.42
CA THR A 46 1.17 -1.15 -6.77
C THR A 46 0.31 -2.12 -7.58
N SER A 47 0.32 -2.00 -8.92
CA SER A 47 -0.47 -2.89 -9.78
C SER A 47 -0.03 -4.36 -9.75
N GLN A 48 1.20 -4.63 -9.31
CA GLN A 48 1.77 -5.98 -9.18
C GLN A 48 1.91 -6.44 -7.72
N ALA A 49 1.52 -5.59 -6.76
CA ALA A 49 1.65 -5.88 -5.35
C ALA A 49 0.68 -6.99 -4.91
N GLN A 50 1.10 -7.78 -3.93
CA GLN A 50 0.24 -8.77 -3.29
C GLN A 50 -0.65 -8.09 -2.24
N VAL A 51 -1.90 -8.54 -2.15
CA VAL A 51 -2.84 -8.05 -1.13
C VAL A 51 -2.46 -8.69 0.22
N ALA A 52 -2.18 -7.85 1.21
CA ALA A 52 -2.04 -8.26 2.60
C ALA A 52 -3.32 -7.90 3.37
N VAL A 53 -3.75 -8.79 4.26
CA VAL A 53 -4.88 -8.51 5.17
C VAL A 53 -4.35 -7.66 6.32
N LEU A 54 -5.05 -6.56 6.60
CA LEU A 54 -4.79 -5.72 7.76
C LEU A 54 -5.90 -5.93 8.77
N ASP A 55 -5.53 -5.98 10.05
CA ASP A 55 -6.52 -5.95 11.13
C ASP A 55 -7.31 -4.65 11.08
N ARG A 56 -8.59 -4.75 11.44
CA ARG A 56 -9.53 -3.63 11.39
C ARG A 56 -9.47 -2.78 12.65
#